data_AF-A0A919XUT5-F1
#
_entry.id   AF-A0A919XUT5-F1
#
_cell.length_a   1.000
_cell.length_b   1.000
_cell.length_c   1.000
_cell.angle_alpha   90.00
_cell.angle_beta   90.00
_cell.angle_gamma   90.00
#
_symmetry.space_group_name_H-M   'P 1'
#
loop_
_entity.id
_entity.type
_entity.pdbx_description
1 polymer ?
#
loop_
_entity_poly.entity_id
_entity_poly.type
_entity_poly.pdbx_seq_one_letter_code
_entity_poly.pdbx_strand_id
1 'polypeptide(L)'
;MGKYQMQVANQFKRLAEASVELMAKYEQTDLPDVDRMVTCIQLESINSLFKYVQVILDHATDKKKAILAICLSGDGCNSNVAYELNYNSVDSMNKARNRLIGVLSITIFNEEKIDDLLKSTSYDEVFKAQQWFFDNVLKNKQLAYSLVQ
;
A
#
# COMPACT_ATOMS: atom_id res chain seq x y z
N MET A 1 -20.71 4.87 -1.23
CA MET A 1 -19.24 4.77 -1.32
C MET A 1 -18.87 3.70 -2.32
N GLY A 2 -17.93 3.96 -3.24
CA GLY A 2 -17.57 3.02 -4.30
C GLY A 2 -16.70 1.87 -3.76
N LYS A 3 -16.96 0.63 -4.21
CA LYS A 3 -16.26 -0.61 -3.80
C LYS A 3 -14.73 -0.49 -3.79
N TYR A 4 -14.16 0.22 -4.75
CA TYR A 4 -12.72 0.46 -4.89
C TYR A 4 -12.12 1.40 -3.83
N GLN A 5 -12.90 2.33 -3.28
CA GLN A 5 -12.40 3.32 -2.32
C GLN A 5 -12.07 2.69 -0.97
N MET A 6 -12.93 1.78 -0.49
CA MET A 6 -12.63 1.02 0.73
C MET A 6 -11.50 0.01 0.50
N GLN A 7 -11.29 -0.45 -0.74
CA GLN A 7 -10.30 -1.50 -1.03
C GLN A 7 -8.88 -1.06 -0.68
N VAL A 8 -8.43 0.12 -1.11
CA VAL A 8 -7.07 0.61 -0.83
C VAL A 8 -6.82 0.80 0.67
N ALA A 9 -7.74 1.49 1.37
CA ALA A 9 -7.63 1.70 2.81
C ALA A 9 -7.65 0.37 3.58
N ASN A 10 -8.51 -0.56 3.19
CA ASN A 10 -8.57 -1.90 3.79
C ASN A 10 -7.26 -2.66 3.55
N GLN A 11 -6.71 -2.64 2.34
CA GLN A 11 -5.43 -3.32 2.06
C GLN A 11 -4.27 -2.70 2.86
N PHE A 12 -4.22 -1.37 2.99
CA PHE A 12 -3.23 -0.70 3.83
C PHE A 12 -3.35 -1.14 5.29
N LYS A 13 -4.58 -1.16 5.84
CA LYS A 13 -4.84 -1.63 7.21
C LYS A 13 -4.47 -3.11 7.39
N ARG A 14 -4.84 -3.97 6.43
CA ARG A 14 -4.52 -5.41 6.44
C ARG A 14 -3.02 -5.65 6.49
N LEU A 15 -2.22 -4.91 5.71
CA LEU A 15 -0.76 -5.01 5.75
C LEU A 15 -0.20 -4.58 7.11
N ALA A 16 -0.78 -3.54 7.72
CA ALA A 16 -0.32 -3.06 9.03
C ALA A 16 -0.64 -4.07 10.13
N GLU A 17 -1.85 -4.62 10.14
CA GLU A 17 -2.29 -5.67 11.06
C GLU A 17 -1.45 -6.94 10.88
N ALA A 18 -1.28 -7.40 9.64
CA ALA A 18 -0.47 -8.57 9.32
C ALA A 18 0.99 -8.38 9.73
N SER A 19 1.56 -7.18 9.60
CA SER A 19 2.92 -6.90 10.06
C SER A 19 3.07 -7.12 11.57
N VAL A 20 2.07 -6.73 12.37
CA VAL A 20 2.09 -6.93 13.82
C VAL A 20 1.95 -8.42 14.16
N GLU A 21 1.02 -9.11 13.51
CA GLU A 21 0.78 -10.54 13.71
C GLU A 21 1.98 -11.40 13.30
N LEU A 22 2.59 -11.10 12.16
CA LEU A 22 3.78 -11.81 11.66
C LEU A 22 5.00 -11.55 12.55
N MET A 23 5.14 -10.35 13.10
CA MET A 23 6.21 -10.06 14.06
C MET A 23 6.04 -10.89 15.33
N ALA A 24 4.82 -10.93 15.88
CA ALA A 24 4.51 -11.75 17.04
C ALA A 24 4.74 -13.25 16.77
N LYS A 25 4.40 -13.73 15.56
CA LYS A 25 4.69 -15.09 15.11
C LYS A 25 6.19 -15.35 14.99
N TYR A 26 6.93 -14.43 14.39
CA TYR A 26 8.38 -14.54 14.20
C TYR A 26 9.12 -14.64 15.54
N GLU A 27 8.66 -13.95 16.58
CA GLU A 27 9.24 -13.97 17.92
C GLU A 27 8.95 -15.26 18.72
N GLN A 28 8.07 -16.14 18.23
CA GLN A 28 7.79 -17.43 18.87
C GLN A 28 9.03 -18.34 18.84
N THR A 29 9.34 -18.95 19.99
CA THR A 29 10.54 -19.77 20.17
C THR A 29 10.44 -21.14 19.51
N ASP A 30 9.23 -21.65 19.30
CA ASP A 30 8.93 -22.97 18.75
C ASP A 30 8.59 -22.96 17.24
N LEU A 31 8.72 -21.81 16.59
CA LEU A 31 8.48 -21.69 15.15
C LEU A 31 9.56 -22.45 14.35
N PRO A 32 9.19 -23.42 13.48
CA PRO A 32 10.13 -24.15 12.63
C PRO A 32 10.94 -23.21 11.73
N ASP A 33 12.17 -23.58 11.40
CA ASP A 33 13.09 -22.74 10.61
C ASP A 33 12.49 -22.32 9.25
N VAL A 34 11.78 -23.23 8.59
CA VAL A 34 11.11 -22.95 7.31
C VAL A 34 10.04 -21.88 7.48
N ASP A 35 9.17 -22.03 8.48
CA ASP A 35 8.10 -21.06 8.77
C ASP A 35 8.68 -19.72 9.22
N ARG A 36 9.79 -19.74 9.97
CA ARG A 36 10.52 -18.55 10.39
C ARG A 36 11.08 -17.80 9.19
N MET A 37 11.67 -18.52 8.22
CA MET A 37 12.17 -17.92 6.99
C MET A 37 11.03 -17.31 6.15
N VAL A 38 9.92 -18.03 5.95
CA VAL A 38 8.75 -17.50 5.23
C VAL A 38 8.22 -16.24 5.91
N THR A 39 8.04 -16.29 7.24
CA THR A 39 7.55 -15.15 8.04
C THR A 39 8.48 -13.94 7.94
N CYS A 40 9.81 -14.16 7.96
CA CYS A 40 10.82 -13.12 7.80
C CYS A 40 10.69 -12.41 6.45
N ILE A 41 10.59 -13.16 5.35
CA ILE A 41 10.48 -12.60 3.99
C ILE A 41 9.15 -11.85 3.82
N GLN A 42 8.06 -12.35 4.42
CA GLN A 42 6.78 -11.64 4.45
C GLN A 42 6.92 -10.27 5.13
N LEU A 43 7.54 -10.23 6.32
CA LEU A 43 7.80 -8.98 7.06
C LEU A 43 8.67 -8.01 6.26
N GLU A 44 9.77 -8.48 5.66
CA GLU A 44 10.65 -7.65 4.84
C GLU A 44 9.91 -7.05 3.64
N SER A 45 9.02 -7.82 3.01
CA SER A 45 8.22 -7.37 1.87
C SER A 45 7.22 -6.30 2.28
N ILE A 46 6.49 -6.50 3.40
CA ILE A 46 5.56 -5.50 3.95
C ILE A 46 6.31 -4.22 4.32
N ASN A 47 7.44 -4.33 5.03
CA ASN A 47 8.27 -3.19 5.41
C ASN A 47 8.80 -2.43 4.20
N SER A 48 9.16 -3.13 3.12
CA SER A 48 9.59 -2.51 1.87
C SER A 48 8.46 -1.72 1.20
N LEU A 49 7.22 -2.23 1.24
CA LEU A 49 6.04 -1.50 0.75
C LEU A 49 5.75 -0.25 1.58
N PHE A 50 5.80 -0.34 2.92
CA PHE A 50 5.62 0.84 3.77
C PHE A 50 6.73 1.87 3.56
N LYS A 51 7.98 1.43 3.44
CA LYS A 51 9.10 2.32 3.12
C LYS A 51 8.91 3.00 1.76
N TYR A 52 8.42 2.26 0.76
CA TYR A 52 8.12 2.84 -0.54
C TYR A 52 7.03 3.92 -0.43
N VAL A 53 5.93 3.65 0.27
CA VAL A 53 4.87 4.65 0.51
C VAL A 53 5.41 5.87 1.25
N GLN A 54 6.26 5.68 2.25
CA GLN A 54 6.89 6.78 2.98
C GLN A 54 7.77 7.64 2.04
N VAL A 55 8.60 7.02 1.21
CA VAL A 55 9.44 7.75 0.25
C VAL A 55 8.60 8.56 -0.73
N ILE A 56 7.48 7.98 -1.21
CA ILE A 56 6.53 8.71 -2.05
C ILE A 56 5.97 9.92 -1.30
N LEU A 57 5.52 9.73 -0.06
CA LEU A 57 5.00 10.82 0.77
C LEU A 57 6.06 11.91 0.97
N ASP A 58 7.32 11.57 1.25
CA ASP A 58 8.37 12.56 1.50
C ASP A 58 8.64 13.48 0.30
N HIS A 59 8.53 12.93 -0.92
CA HIS A 59 8.84 13.66 -2.15
C HIS A 59 7.62 14.26 -2.84
N ALA A 60 6.41 13.78 -2.53
CA ALA A 60 5.18 14.23 -3.16
C ALA A 60 4.87 15.71 -2.88
N THR A 61 4.20 16.36 -3.84
CA THR A 61 3.61 17.69 -3.61
C THR A 61 2.57 17.62 -2.48
N ASP A 62 2.32 18.74 -1.79
CA ASP A 62 1.33 18.78 -0.68
C ASP A 62 -0.06 18.32 -1.14
N LYS A 63 -0.42 18.68 -2.38
CA LYS A 63 -1.64 18.24 -3.04
C LYS A 63 -1.69 16.72 -3.21
N LYS A 64 -0.59 16.09 -3.58
CA LYS A 64 -0.50 14.63 -3.70
C LYS A 64 -0.47 13.93 -2.35
N LYS A 65 0.31 14.44 -1.38
CA LYS A 65 0.35 13.94 0.01
C LYS A 65 -1.04 13.87 0.62
N ALA A 66 -1.81 14.96 0.51
CA ALA A 66 -3.15 15.00 1.08
C ALA A 66 -4.13 14.03 0.38
N ILE A 67 -4.05 13.89 -0.94
CA ILE A 67 -4.88 12.91 -1.66
C ILE A 67 -4.48 11.47 -1.31
N LEU A 68 -3.18 11.18 -1.21
CA LEU A 68 -2.67 9.89 -0.75
C LEU A 68 -3.20 9.57 0.65
N ALA A 69 -3.08 10.51 1.59
CA ALA A 69 -3.59 10.35 2.95
C ALA A 69 -5.08 9.98 2.97
N ILE A 70 -5.91 10.68 2.18
CA ILE A 70 -7.34 10.37 2.04
C ILE A 70 -7.58 8.98 1.44
N CYS A 71 -6.74 8.54 0.49
CA CYS A 71 -6.85 7.19 -0.08
C CYS A 71 -6.52 6.10 0.95
N LEU A 72 -5.51 6.35 1.79
CA LEU A 72 -5.05 5.40 2.81
C LEU A 72 -5.97 5.35 4.03
N SER A 73 -6.60 6.47 4.40
CA SER A 73 -7.57 6.52 5.50
C SER A 73 -8.96 6.04 5.10
N GLY A 74 -9.29 6.09 3.80
CA GLY A 74 -10.62 5.77 3.28
C GLY A 74 -11.61 6.94 3.42
N ASP A 75 -11.13 8.12 3.80
CA ASP A 75 -11.97 9.29 4.02
C ASP A 75 -12.61 9.84 2.73
N GLY A 76 -13.67 10.62 2.93
CA GLY A 76 -14.28 11.42 1.88
C GLY A 76 -13.48 12.70 1.60
N CYS A 77 -13.55 13.20 0.37
CA CYS A 77 -13.09 14.56 0.08
C CYS A 77 -14.09 15.56 0.69
N ASN A 78 -13.59 16.62 1.31
CA ASN A 78 -14.41 17.68 1.88
C ASN A 78 -14.01 19.06 1.34
N SER A 79 -14.87 20.05 1.55
CA SER A 79 -14.70 21.42 1.03
C SER A 79 -13.47 22.14 1.59
N ASN A 80 -13.13 21.90 2.87
CA ASN A 80 -12.02 22.57 3.53
C ASN A 80 -10.69 22.14 2.90
N VAL A 81 -10.48 20.83 2.78
CA VAL A 81 -9.27 20.28 2.14
C VAL A 81 -9.21 20.64 0.66
N ALA A 82 -10.36 20.69 -0.04
CA ALA A 82 -10.40 21.13 -1.42
C ALA A 82 -9.93 22.59 -1.57
N TYR A 83 -10.35 23.48 -0.68
CA TYR A 83 -9.94 24.88 -0.64
C TYR A 83 -8.44 25.01 -0.32
N GLU A 84 -7.96 24.36 0.74
CA GLU A 84 -6.55 24.40 1.17
C GLU A 84 -5.58 23.93 0.07
N LEU A 85 -5.98 22.94 -0.74
CA LEU A 85 -5.17 22.36 -1.81
C LEU A 85 -5.41 22.99 -3.19
N ASN A 86 -6.12 24.12 -3.24
CA ASN A 86 -6.46 24.83 -4.47
C ASN A 86 -7.12 23.90 -5.53
N TYR A 87 -8.14 23.15 -5.12
CA TYR A 87 -9.06 22.48 -6.03
C TYR A 87 -10.25 23.38 -6.33
N ASN A 88 -10.65 23.46 -7.60
CA ASN A 88 -11.80 24.26 -8.03
C ASN A 88 -13.13 23.79 -7.41
N SER A 89 -13.21 22.52 -7.04
CA SER A 89 -14.38 21.91 -6.39
C SER A 89 -14.02 20.59 -5.72
N VAL A 90 -14.87 20.15 -4.78
CA VAL A 90 -14.82 18.82 -4.18
C VAL A 90 -14.87 17.72 -5.26
N ASP A 91 -15.60 17.94 -6.35
CA ASP A 91 -15.68 16.98 -7.47
C ASP A 91 -14.35 16.84 -8.22
N SER A 92 -13.63 17.94 -8.44
CA SER A 92 -12.30 17.90 -9.05
C SER A 92 -11.31 17.12 -8.17
N MET A 93 -11.42 17.28 -6.85
CA MET A 93 -10.64 16.54 -5.87
C MET A 93 -11.02 15.05 -5.85
N ASN A 94 -12.32 14.73 -5.86
CA ASN A 94 -12.83 13.35 -5.94
C ASN A 94 -12.31 12.64 -7.21
N LYS A 95 -12.26 13.33 -8.36
CA LYS A 95 -11.69 12.77 -9.60
C LYS A 95 -10.21 12.46 -9.45
N ALA A 96 -9.44 13.36 -8.85
CA ALA A 96 -8.01 13.13 -8.57
C ALA A 96 -7.81 11.95 -7.61
N ARG A 97 -8.58 11.90 -6.52
CA ARG A 97 -8.59 10.78 -5.56
C ARG A 97 -8.91 9.46 -6.24
N ASN A 98 -9.99 9.39 -7.03
CA ASN A 98 -10.42 8.14 -7.66
C ASN A 98 -9.39 7.63 -8.69
N ARG A 99 -8.74 8.52 -9.43
CA ARG A 99 -7.62 8.14 -10.32
C ARG A 99 -6.47 7.52 -9.52
N LEU A 100 -6.13 8.13 -8.39
CA LEU A 100 -5.08 7.64 -7.53
C LEU A 100 -5.42 6.29 -6.91
N ILE A 101 -6.66 6.12 -6.41
CA ILE A 101 -7.18 4.85 -5.92
C ILE A 101 -7.01 3.76 -6.97
N GLY A 102 -7.38 4.03 -8.23
CA GLY A 102 -7.24 3.05 -9.32
C GLY A 102 -5.79 2.62 -9.55
N VAL A 103 -4.84 3.56 -9.53
CA VAL A 103 -3.41 3.26 -9.65
C VAL A 103 -2.94 2.43 -8.44
N LEU A 104 -3.30 2.84 -7.24
CA LEU A 104 -2.92 2.19 -5.99
C LEU A 104 -3.47 0.76 -5.90
N SER A 105 -4.73 0.54 -6.27
CA SER A 105 -5.41 -0.77 -6.16
C SER A 105 -4.89 -1.82 -7.14
N ILE A 106 -4.22 -1.43 -8.23
CA ILE A 106 -3.63 -2.37 -9.18
C ILE A 106 -2.11 -2.54 -8.98
N THR A 107 -1.49 -1.71 -8.13
CA THR A 107 -0.05 -1.70 -7.87
C THR A 107 0.26 -2.03 -6.41
N ILE A 108 0.51 -1.01 -5.58
CA ILE A 108 0.96 -1.14 -4.17
C ILE A 108 -0.05 -1.94 -3.35
N PHE A 109 -1.34 -1.68 -3.55
CA PHE A 109 -2.44 -2.27 -2.79
C PHE A 109 -3.24 -3.24 -3.65
N ASN A 110 -2.54 -3.99 -4.50
CA ASN A 110 -3.14 -5.07 -5.27
C ASN A 110 -3.58 -6.19 -4.33
N GLU A 111 -4.88 -6.42 -4.25
CA GLU A 111 -5.49 -7.38 -3.32
C GLU A 111 -5.01 -8.81 -3.55
N GLU A 112 -4.94 -9.26 -4.81
CA GLU A 112 -4.47 -10.60 -5.15
C GLU A 112 -3.03 -10.81 -4.69
N LYS A 113 -2.16 -9.82 -4.91
CA LYS A 113 -0.74 -9.95 -4.58
C LYS A 113 -0.45 -9.78 -3.10
N ILE A 114 -1.25 -8.99 -2.39
CA ILE A 114 -1.24 -8.96 -0.93
C ILE A 114 -1.70 -10.31 -0.38
N ASP A 115 -2.76 -10.89 -0.93
CA ASP A 115 -3.23 -12.21 -0.53
C ASP A 115 -2.17 -13.29 -0.77
N ASP A 116 -1.54 -13.30 -1.95
CA ASP A 116 -0.44 -14.19 -2.29
C ASP A 116 0.70 -14.06 -1.25
N LEU A 117 1.11 -12.83 -0.93
CA LEU A 117 2.16 -12.56 0.05
C LEU A 117 1.79 -13.08 1.43
N LEU A 118 0.62 -12.71 1.95
CA LEU A 118 0.21 -12.99 3.33
C LEU A 118 -0.15 -14.47 3.57
N LYS A 119 -0.67 -15.15 2.55
CA LYS A 119 -1.08 -16.56 2.65
C LYS A 119 0.00 -17.54 2.22
N SER A 120 1.15 -17.06 1.74
CA SER A 120 2.29 -17.89 1.39
C SER A 120 2.71 -18.77 2.58
N THR A 121 2.87 -20.07 2.31
CA THR A 121 3.31 -21.07 3.29
C THR A 121 4.66 -21.68 2.93
N SER A 122 5.17 -21.36 1.74
CA SER A 122 6.46 -21.82 1.25
C SER A 122 7.34 -20.67 0.77
N TYR A 123 8.65 -20.93 0.72
CA TYR A 123 9.62 -19.99 0.19
C TYR A 123 9.30 -19.57 -1.24
N ASP A 124 8.93 -20.53 -2.10
CA ASP A 124 8.67 -20.26 -3.51
C ASP A 124 7.45 -19.36 -3.72
N GLU A 125 6.41 -19.50 -2.88
CA GLU A 125 5.21 -18.66 -2.92
C GLU A 125 5.54 -17.21 -2.50
N VAL A 126 6.20 -17.04 -1.35
CA VAL A 126 6.54 -15.71 -0.84
C VAL A 126 7.51 -15.00 -1.77
N PHE A 127 8.46 -15.73 -2.35
CA PHE A 127 9.42 -15.19 -3.32
C PHE A 127 8.73 -14.72 -4.60
N LYS A 128 7.76 -15.48 -5.13
CA LYS A 128 6.97 -15.05 -6.31
C LYS A 128 6.18 -13.77 -6.04
N ALA A 129 5.53 -13.67 -4.87
CA ALA A 129 4.80 -12.47 -4.49
C ALA A 129 5.76 -11.27 -4.33
N GLN A 130 6.90 -11.47 -3.65
CA GLN A 130 7.93 -10.45 -3.48
C GLN A 130 8.47 -9.95 -4.82
N GLN A 131 8.79 -10.86 -5.74
CA GLN A 131 9.31 -10.52 -7.07
C GLN A 131 8.30 -9.68 -7.86
N TRP A 132 7.00 -10.00 -7.75
CA TRP A 132 5.97 -9.19 -8.39
C TRP A 132 5.96 -7.75 -7.86
N PHE A 133 6.00 -7.55 -6.54
CA PHE A 133 6.06 -6.20 -5.96
C PHE A 133 7.34 -5.47 -6.34
N PHE A 134 8.46 -6.18 -6.40
CA PHE A 134 9.73 -5.59 -6.82
C PHE A 134 9.67 -5.05 -8.25
N ASP A 135 9.19 -5.85 -9.20
CA ASP A 135 9.16 -5.48 -10.62
C ASP A 135 8.07 -4.44 -10.93
N ASN A 136 6.90 -4.57 -10.31
CA ASN A 136 5.73 -3.75 -10.66
C ASN A 136 5.58 -2.49 -9.79
N VAL A 137 6.19 -2.48 -8.60
CA VAL A 137 6.11 -1.36 -7.64
C VAL A 137 7.48 -0.74 -7.41
N LEU A 138 8.41 -1.49 -6.79
CA LEU A 138 9.64 -0.90 -6.26
C LEU A 138 10.60 -0.39 -7.36
N LYS A 139 10.70 -1.10 -8.48
CA LYS A 139 11.51 -0.68 -9.64
C LYS A 139 10.76 0.22 -10.63
N ASN A 140 9.46 0.41 -10.44
CA ASN A 140 8.62 1.11 -11.39
C ASN A 140 8.76 2.63 -11.24
N LYS A 141 9.75 3.20 -11.95
CA LYS A 141 10.01 4.65 -11.94
C LYS A 141 8.82 5.49 -12.42
N GLN A 142 8.03 4.98 -13.35
CA GLN A 142 6.86 5.68 -13.86
C GLN A 142 5.75 5.74 -12.82
N LEU A 143 5.53 4.65 -12.08
CA LEU A 143 4.64 4.64 -10.93
C LEU A 143 5.10 5.68 -9.90
N ALA A 144 6.37 5.63 -9.48
CA ALA A 144 6.92 6.58 -8.51
C ALA A 144 6.71 8.04 -8.96
N TYR A 145 7.04 8.35 -10.21
CA TYR A 145 6.83 9.68 -10.80
C TYR A 145 5.35 10.12 -10.72
N SER A 146 4.42 9.22 -11.08
CA SER A 146 2.98 9.52 -11.07
C SER A 146 2.38 9.74 -9.67
N LEU A 147 3.02 9.19 -8.64
CA LEU A 147 2.59 9.32 -7.25
C LEU A 147 3.19 10.55 -6.56
N VAL A 148 4.33 11.04 -7.05
CA VAL A 148 5.04 12.21 -6.51
C VAL A 148 4.55 13.52 -7.12
N GLN A 149 4.33 13.56 -8.44
CA GLN A 149 3.91 14.75 -9.19
C GLN A 149 2.40 14.79 -9.38
#